data_AF-A0A4R1JLY8-F1
#
_entry.id   AF-A0A4R1JLY8-F1
#
_cell.length_a   1.000
_cell.length_b   1.000
_cell.length_c   1.000
_cell.angle_alpha   90.00
_cell.angle_beta   90.00
_cell.angle_gamma   90.00
#
_symmetry.space_group_name_H-M   'P 1'
#
loop_
_entity.id
_entity.type
_entity.pdbx_description
1 polymer ?
#
loop_
_entity_poly.entity_id
_entity_poly.type
_entity_poly.pdbx_seq_one_letter_code
_entity_poly.pdbx_strand_id
1 'polypeptide(L)'
;MSSIYDIDVVTIDGKSLKLSEYQGKTLLIVNTASECGLTPQYEALEKLYQARKDEGLVILGFPCNQFGAQEPGQDSEIQSFCTKNYGVSFPMFSKLEVNGDGRHPLYQALYSAMPERTTSLDSEFVDLLQGYGFEVKEGNILWNFEKFLVSKDGKVIGHFAPDMTPDHPILTRALDDALAK
;
A
#
# COMPACT_ATOMS: atom_id res chain seq x y z
N MET A 1 -18.22 12.29 -8.48
CA MET A 1 -16.95 11.89 -7.83
C MET A 1 -16.11 11.20 -8.91
N SER A 2 -14.81 11.50 -8.99
CA SER A 2 -13.89 10.79 -9.88
C SER A 2 -13.76 9.35 -9.40
N SER A 3 -13.86 8.38 -10.30
CA SER A 3 -13.60 6.98 -9.94
C SER A 3 -12.12 6.82 -9.58
N ILE A 4 -11.78 5.92 -8.67
CA ILE A 4 -10.37 5.54 -8.43
C ILE A 4 -9.73 5.01 -9.71
N TYR A 5 -10.53 4.43 -10.62
CA TYR A 5 -10.09 3.89 -11.90
C TYR A 5 -9.70 4.95 -12.94
N ASP A 6 -10.09 6.21 -12.75
CA ASP A 6 -9.70 7.30 -13.66
C ASP A 6 -8.30 7.84 -13.39
N ILE A 7 -7.70 7.45 -12.27
CA ILE A 7 -6.42 7.96 -11.77
C ILE A 7 -5.27 7.36 -12.58
N ASP A 8 -4.44 8.24 -13.13
CA ASP A 8 -3.20 7.88 -13.79
C ASP A 8 -2.12 7.52 -12.77
N VAL A 9 -1.37 6.47 -13.07
CA VAL A 9 -0.21 6.00 -12.30
C VAL A 9 0.92 5.63 -13.27
N VAL A 10 2.15 5.65 -12.79
CA VAL A 10 3.33 5.27 -13.56
C VAL A 10 3.88 3.99 -12.97
N THR A 11 4.00 2.95 -13.77
CA THR A 11 4.63 1.67 -13.40
C THR A 11 6.12 1.85 -13.16
N ILE A 12 6.75 0.93 -12.41
CA ILE A 12 8.16 1.07 -12.00
C ILE A 12 9.15 1.06 -13.19
N ASP A 13 8.73 0.62 -14.37
CA ASP A 13 9.50 0.69 -15.63
C ASP A 13 9.19 1.96 -16.46
N GLY A 14 8.39 2.89 -15.92
CA GLY A 14 8.13 4.21 -16.49
C GLY A 14 6.92 4.29 -17.42
N LYS A 15 6.10 3.24 -17.53
CA LYS A 15 4.89 3.27 -18.36
C LYS A 15 3.70 3.87 -17.60
N SER A 16 3.10 4.92 -18.16
CA SER A 16 1.83 5.48 -17.68
C SER A 16 0.65 4.56 -18.01
N LEU A 17 -0.24 4.38 -17.03
CA LEU A 17 -1.52 3.70 -17.19
C LEU A 17 -2.56 4.26 -16.23
N LYS A 18 -3.83 3.95 -16.46
CA LYS A 18 -4.92 4.24 -15.52
C LYS A 18 -5.19 3.05 -14.62
N LEU A 19 -5.62 3.30 -13.39
CA LEU A 19 -6.04 2.21 -12.49
C LEU A 19 -7.21 1.38 -13.05
N SER A 20 -7.94 1.87 -14.05
CA SER A 20 -8.96 1.10 -14.80
C SER A 20 -8.42 -0.19 -15.41
N GLU A 21 -7.10 -0.32 -15.64
CA GLU A 21 -6.47 -1.59 -16.06
C GLU A 21 -6.68 -2.72 -15.03
N TYR A 22 -6.96 -2.39 -13.77
CA TYR A 22 -7.23 -3.34 -12.70
C TYR A 22 -8.73 -3.42 -12.32
N GLN A 23 -9.62 -2.85 -13.14
CA GLN A 23 -11.05 -2.89 -12.86
C GLN A 23 -11.58 -4.33 -12.79
N GLY A 24 -12.47 -4.60 -11.83
CA GLY A 24 -12.99 -5.94 -11.56
C GLY A 24 -12.08 -6.82 -10.70
N LYS A 25 -10.90 -6.31 -10.29
CA LYS A 25 -10.01 -6.96 -9.32
C LYS A 25 -10.16 -6.36 -7.94
N THR A 26 -9.93 -7.17 -6.91
CA THR A 26 -9.76 -6.68 -5.55
C THR A 26 -8.32 -6.19 -5.41
N LEU A 27 -8.12 -4.94 -5.02
CA LEU A 27 -6.78 -4.33 -4.93
C LEU A 27 -6.36 -4.17 -3.48
N LEU A 28 -5.13 -4.60 -3.16
CA LEU A 28 -4.45 -4.19 -1.93
C LEU A 28 -3.35 -3.20 -2.31
N ILE A 29 -3.59 -1.92 -2.06
CA ILE A 29 -2.65 -0.83 -2.37
C ILE A 29 -1.79 -0.57 -1.14
N VAL A 30 -0.46 -0.56 -1.32
CA VAL A 30 0.49 -0.44 -0.22
C VAL A 30 1.54 0.62 -0.55
N ASN A 31 1.78 1.58 0.35
CA ASN A 31 2.98 2.42 0.23
C ASN A 31 4.20 1.67 0.77
N THR A 32 5.28 1.58 0.02
CA THR A 32 6.40 0.70 0.35
C THR A 32 7.71 1.45 0.54
N ALA A 33 8.66 0.80 1.22
CA ALA A 33 10.02 1.28 1.43
C ALA A 33 11.02 0.10 1.49
N SER A 34 12.23 0.29 0.97
CA SER A 34 13.30 -0.73 0.98
C SER A 34 14.15 -0.73 2.26
N GLU A 35 14.27 0.40 2.94
CA GLU A 35 15.14 0.59 4.12
C GLU A 35 14.32 0.82 5.40
N CYS A 36 13.20 0.13 5.54
CA CYS A 36 12.29 0.24 6.68
C CYS A 36 12.36 -0.99 7.60
N GLY A 37 12.16 -0.81 8.90
CA GLY A 37 11.99 -1.94 9.83
C GLY A 37 10.81 -2.86 9.48
N LEU A 38 9.85 -2.36 8.69
CA LEU A 38 8.70 -3.11 8.20
C LEU A 38 8.92 -3.73 6.81
N THR A 39 10.08 -3.50 6.16
CA THR A 39 10.41 -4.06 4.84
C THR A 39 10.27 -5.60 4.76
N PRO A 40 10.54 -6.41 5.81
CA PRO A 40 10.26 -7.84 5.78
C PRO A 40 8.80 -8.21 5.44
N GLN A 41 7.84 -7.29 5.57
CA GLN A 41 6.45 -7.51 5.14
C GLN A 41 6.32 -7.80 3.63
N TYR A 42 7.30 -7.46 2.80
CA TYR A 42 7.32 -7.88 1.39
C TYR A 42 7.19 -9.40 1.23
N GLU A 43 7.78 -10.20 2.12
CA GLU A 43 7.65 -11.66 2.07
C GLU A 43 6.19 -12.10 2.28
N ALA A 44 5.53 -11.50 3.26
CA ALA A 44 4.14 -11.80 3.57
C ALA A 44 3.19 -11.30 2.47
N LEU A 45 3.47 -10.12 1.89
CA LEU A 45 2.73 -9.59 0.73
C LEU A 45 2.87 -10.52 -0.47
N GLU A 46 4.08 -10.97 -0.78
CA GLU A 46 4.32 -11.87 -1.92
C GLU A 46 3.64 -13.23 -1.70
N LYS A 47 3.75 -13.83 -0.51
CA LYS A 47 3.04 -15.07 -0.16
C LYS A 47 1.53 -14.91 -0.32
N LEU A 48 0.97 -13.80 0.18
CA LEU A 48 -0.45 -13.48 0.04
C LEU A 48 -0.84 -13.34 -1.44
N TYR A 49 -0.04 -12.63 -2.23
CA TYR A 49 -0.31 -12.44 -3.65
C TYR A 49 -0.30 -13.77 -4.40
N GLN A 50 0.71 -14.61 -4.20
CA GLN A 50 0.76 -15.94 -4.82
C GLN A 50 -0.45 -16.79 -4.45
N ALA A 51 -0.90 -16.72 -3.20
CA ALA A 51 -2.02 -17.52 -2.73
C ALA A 51 -3.37 -17.07 -3.31
N ARG A 52 -3.57 -15.77 -3.54
CA ARG A 52 -4.90 -15.20 -3.82
C ARG A 52 -5.05 -14.53 -5.19
N LYS A 53 -3.97 -14.41 -5.98
CA LYS A 53 -4.03 -13.75 -7.30
C LYS A 53 -5.03 -14.38 -8.26
N ASP A 54 -5.16 -15.71 -8.22
CA ASP A 54 -6.08 -16.46 -9.09
C ASP A 54 -7.56 -16.30 -8.65
N GLU A 55 -7.80 -15.90 -7.39
CA GLU A 55 -9.12 -15.48 -6.89
C GLU A 55 -9.48 -14.04 -7.27
N GLY A 56 -8.53 -13.30 -7.87
CA GLY A 56 -8.72 -11.92 -8.33
C GLY A 56 -8.11 -10.85 -7.43
N LEU A 57 -7.24 -11.20 -6.48
CA LEU A 57 -6.41 -10.23 -5.75
C LEU A 57 -5.31 -9.66 -6.64
N VAL A 58 -5.08 -8.35 -6.56
CA VAL A 58 -3.87 -7.70 -7.08
C VAL A 58 -3.29 -6.81 -6.00
N ILE A 59 -2.02 -7.02 -5.65
CA ILE A 59 -1.29 -6.10 -4.76
C ILE A 59 -0.61 -5.04 -5.64
N LEU A 60 -0.73 -3.77 -5.26
CA LEU A 60 -0.10 -2.64 -5.97
C LEU A 60 0.86 -1.94 -5.00
N GLY A 61 2.17 -2.08 -5.23
CA GLY A 61 3.21 -1.47 -4.40
C GLY A 61 3.64 -0.10 -4.92
N PHE A 62 3.53 0.93 -4.08
CA PHE A 62 3.89 2.32 -4.40
C PHE A 62 5.04 2.78 -3.49
N PRO A 63 6.29 2.77 -3.98
CA PRO A 63 7.43 3.26 -3.23
C PRO A 63 7.24 4.71 -2.79
N CYS A 64 7.64 5.04 -1.56
CA CYS A 64 7.53 6.40 -1.03
C CYS A 64 8.71 6.74 -0.11
N ASN A 65 9.35 7.89 -0.33
CA ASN A 65 10.52 8.31 0.44
C ASN A 65 10.21 9.35 1.54
N GLN A 66 8.93 9.60 1.84
CA GLN A 66 8.52 10.64 2.80
C GLN A 66 8.72 10.24 4.27
N PHE A 67 9.00 8.96 4.54
CA PHE A 67 9.11 8.41 5.89
C PHE A 67 10.54 7.99 6.18
N GLY A 68 11.26 8.81 6.96
CA GLY A 68 12.65 8.53 7.34
C GLY A 68 13.65 8.42 6.19
N ALA A 69 13.31 8.91 4.99
CA ALA A 69 14.09 8.73 3.76
C ALA A 69 14.44 7.25 3.45
N GLN A 70 13.51 6.34 3.75
CA GLN A 70 13.70 4.88 3.67
C GLN A 70 13.49 4.27 2.27
N GLU A 71 13.34 5.09 1.23
CA GLU A 71 13.24 4.68 -0.17
C GLU A 71 14.09 5.62 -1.08
N PRO A 72 15.41 5.72 -0.83
CA PRO A 72 16.27 6.70 -1.50
C PRO A 72 16.53 6.36 -2.97
N GLY A 73 16.48 5.06 -3.31
CA GLY A 73 16.81 4.54 -4.63
C GLY A 73 15.90 5.05 -5.76
N GLN A 74 16.38 4.89 -6.99
CA GLN A 74 15.59 5.08 -8.20
C GLN A 74 14.73 3.85 -8.49
N ASP A 75 13.73 4.00 -9.35
CA ASP A 75 12.75 2.94 -9.66
C ASP A 75 13.41 1.59 -10.05
N SER A 76 14.47 1.61 -10.85
CA SER A 76 15.21 0.40 -11.25
C SER A 76 15.94 -0.28 -10.09
N GLU A 77 16.47 0.49 -9.14
CA GLU A 77 17.13 -0.01 -7.93
C GLU A 77 16.09 -0.62 -6.98
N ILE A 78 14.95 0.05 -6.81
CA ILE A 78 13.83 -0.42 -6.00
C ILE A 78 13.28 -1.72 -6.57
N GLN A 79 13.05 -1.80 -7.89
CA GLN A 79 12.59 -3.03 -8.54
C GLN A 79 13.59 -4.17 -8.32
N SER A 80 14.88 -3.92 -8.55
CA SER A 80 15.94 -4.91 -8.32
C SER A 80 15.97 -5.37 -6.86
N PHE A 81 15.80 -4.45 -5.90
CA PHE A 81 15.76 -4.77 -4.48
C PHE A 81 14.59 -5.70 -4.15
N CYS A 82 13.37 -5.33 -4.55
CA CYS A 82 12.15 -6.06 -4.26
C CYS A 82 12.20 -7.49 -4.86
N THR A 83 12.64 -7.62 -6.11
CA THR A 83 12.71 -8.92 -6.77
C THR A 83 13.84 -9.79 -6.22
N LYS A 84 15.05 -9.25 -6.02
CA LYS A 84 16.20 -10.08 -5.58
C LYS A 84 16.11 -10.53 -4.13
N ASN A 85 15.58 -9.68 -3.24
CA ASN A 85 15.57 -9.97 -1.81
C ASN A 85 14.27 -10.67 -1.36
N TYR A 86 13.15 -10.39 -2.03
CA TYR A 86 11.83 -10.83 -1.59
C TYR A 86 11.05 -11.62 -2.64
N GLY A 87 11.57 -11.75 -3.86
CA GLY A 87 10.88 -12.45 -4.94
C GLY A 87 9.58 -11.76 -5.38
N VAL A 88 9.45 -10.45 -5.11
CA VAL A 88 8.24 -9.69 -5.42
C VAL A 88 7.87 -9.83 -6.90
N SER A 89 6.64 -10.27 -7.14
CA SER A 89 6.07 -10.49 -8.47
C SER A 89 4.76 -9.72 -8.69
N PHE A 90 4.20 -9.12 -7.65
CA PHE A 90 3.08 -8.20 -7.80
C PHE A 90 3.51 -6.87 -8.45
N PRO A 91 2.59 -6.14 -9.12
CA PRO A 91 2.89 -4.86 -9.74
C PRO A 91 3.50 -3.82 -8.78
N MET A 92 4.64 -3.27 -9.21
CA MET A 92 5.30 -2.13 -8.56
C MET A 92 5.18 -0.89 -9.44
N PHE A 93 5.08 0.27 -8.81
CA PHE A 93 4.92 1.57 -9.46
C PHE A 93 6.11 2.48 -9.20
N SER A 94 6.23 3.54 -9.98
CA SER A 94 7.19 4.61 -9.74
C SER A 94 6.92 5.26 -8.38
N LYS A 95 8.00 5.74 -7.78
CA LYS A 95 7.94 6.46 -6.51
C LYS A 95 6.98 7.65 -6.57
N LEU A 96 6.17 7.82 -5.52
CA LEU A 96 5.23 8.93 -5.39
C LEU A 96 5.18 9.50 -3.97
N GLU A 97 4.52 10.64 -3.82
CA GLU A 97 4.23 11.25 -2.52
C GLU A 97 2.83 10.86 -2.04
N VAL A 98 2.72 10.50 -0.76
CA VAL A 98 1.47 10.07 -0.12
C VAL A 98 0.93 11.11 0.86
N ASN A 99 1.72 12.14 1.19
CA ASN A 99 1.39 13.21 2.12
C ASN A 99 1.82 14.59 1.59
N GLY A 100 1.31 15.66 2.19
CA GLY A 100 1.66 17.05 1.86
C GLY A 100 1.04 17.56 0.56
N ASP A 101 1.48 18.73 0.12
CA ASP A 101 0.94 19.42 -1.07
C ASP A 101 1.17 18.62 -2.37
N GLY A 102 2.22 17.80 -2.41
CA GLY A 102 2.53 16.90 -3.52
C GLY A 102 1.82 15.55 -3.46
N ARG A 103 0.93 15.31 -2.47
CA ARG A 103 0.21 14.04 -2.31
C ARG A 103 -0.46 13.64 -3.63
N HIS A 104 -0.09 12.47 -4.12
CA HIS A 104 -0.58 11.91 -5.38
C HIS A 104 -2.12 11.76 -5.35
N PRO A 105 -2.84 12.03 -6.46
CA PRO A 105 -4.30 11.91 -6.52
C PRO A 105 -4.85 10.56 -6.04
N LEU A 106 -4.10 9.48 -6.23
CA LEU A 106 -4.42 8.17 -5.67
C LEU A 106 -4.57 8.21 -4.14
N TYR A 107 -3.56 8.70 -3.42
CA TYR A 107 -3.58 8.75 -1.97
C TYR A 107 -4.56 9.81 -1.44
N GLN A 108 -4.85 10.87 -2.21
CA GLN A 108 -5.95 11.78 -1.90
C GLN A 108 -7.30 11.05 -1.93
N ALA A 109 -7.56 10.27 -2.97
CA ALA A 109 -8.81 9.52 -3.14
C ALA A 109 -8.96 8.41 -2.09
N LEU A 110 -7.89 7.63 -1.84
CA LEU A 110 -7.87 6.57 -0.84
C LEU A 110 -8.18 7.08 0.56
N TYR A 111 -7.45 8.12 0.99
CA TYR A 111 -7.64 8.70 2.31
C TYR A 111 -9.00 9.37 2.46
N SER A 112 -9.47 10.09 1.43
CA SER A 112 -10.80 10.74 1.47
C SER A 112 -11.94 9.73 1.58
N ALA A 113 -11.79 8.54 0.97
CA ALA A 113 -12.80 7.50 1.02
C ALA A 113 -12.79 6.71 2.35
N MET A 114 -11.61 6.51 2.94
CA MET A 114 -11.46 5.75 4.18
C MET A 114 -10.37 6.36 5.09
N PRO A 115 -10.65 7.48 5.77
CA PRO A 115 -9.66 8.17 6.59
C PRO A 115 -9.33 7.39 7.87
N GLU A 116 -10.31 6.67 8.42
CA GLU A 116 -10.15 5.86 9.62
C GLU A 116 -9.25 4.66 9.35
N ARG A 117 -8.18 4.57 10.13
CA ARG A 117 -7.21 3.48 10.03
C ARG A 117 -7.54 2.40 11.04
N THR A 118 -7.63 1.17 10.56
CA THR A 118 -7.77 -0.02 11.40
C THR A 118 -6.42 -0.39 11.98
N THR A 119 -6.31 -0.35 13.31
CA THR A 119 -5.14 -0.78 14.08
C THR A 119 -5.44 -2.08 14.82
N SER A 120 -4.40 -2.82 15.23
CA SER A 120 -4.59 -3.89 16.23
C SER A 120 -4.84 -3.28 17.61
N LEU A 121 -5.59 -3.98 18.46
CA LEU A 121 -5.91 -3.51 19.83
C LEU A 121 -4.66 -3.34 20.72
N ASP A 122 -3.61 -4.09 20.41
CA ASP A 122 -2.32 -4.12 21.10
C ASP A 122 -1.22 -3.37 20.32
N SER A 123 -1.58 -2.62 19.27
CA SER A 123 -0.60 -1.83 18.52
C SER A 123 -0.09 -0.65 19.34
N GLU A 124 1.21 -0.65 19.63
CA GLU A 124 1.96 0.48 20.23
C GLU A 124 2.68 1.30 19.16
N PHE A 125 2.36 1.11 17.88
CA PHE A 125 3.17 1.64 16.78
C PHE A 125 3.16 3.18 16.71
N VAL A 126 2.03 3.80 17.05
CA VAL A 126 1.92 5.26 17.16
C VAL A 126 2.83 5.80 18.26
N ASP A 127 2.82 5.16 19.44
CA ASP A 127 3.66 5.55 20.58
C ASP A 127 5.15 5.36 20.25
N LEU A 128 5.50 4.28 19.56
CA LEU A 128 6.85 4.03 19.07
C LEU A 128 7.33 5.15 18.14
N LEU A 129 6.52 5.56 17.16
CA LEU A 129 6.85 6.65 16.24
C LEU A 129 7.01 7.99 16.96
N GLN A 130 6.11 8.30 17.89
CA GLN A 130 6.23 9.51 18.72
C GLN A 130 7.49 9.48 19.59
N GLY A 131 7.87 8.30 20.11
CA GLY A 131 9.11 8.09 20.84
C GLY A 131 10.37 8.35 20.01
N TYR A 132 10.32 8.10 18.70
CA TYR A 132 11.38 8.47 17.74
C TYR A 132 11.30 9.93 17.26
N GLY A 133 10.33 10.72 17.76
CA GLY A 133 10.15 12.12 17.41
C GLY A 133 9.39 12.34 16.10
N PHE A 134 8.72 11.32 15.56
CA PHE A 134 7.85 11.49 14.40
C PHE A 134 6.50 12.07 14.82
N GLU A 135 6.08 13.13 14.13
CA GLU A 135 4.79 13.76 14.35
C GLU A 135 3.67 12.98 13.64
N VAL A 136 2.70 12.52 14.43
CA VAL A 136 1.51 11.83 13.91
C VAL A 136 0.41 12.86 13.66
N LYS A 137 0.13 13.14 12.39
CA LYS A 137 -0.91 14.07 11.97
C LYS A 137 -2.15 13.31 11.50
N GLU A 138 -3.32 13.70 12.01
CA GLU A 138 -4.58 13.36 11.37
C GLU A 138 -4.58 13.88 9.93
N GLY A 139 -5.26 13.18 9.02
CA GLY A 139 -5.25 13.53 7.60
C GLY A 139 -4.09 12.92 6.79
N ASN A 140 -3.13 12.25 7.45
CA ASN A 140 -1.93 11.71 6.81
C ASN A 140 -1.83 10.19 6.88
N ILE A 141 -1.13 9.65 5.88
CA ILE A 141 -0.53 8.32 5.97
C ILE A 141 0.52 8.34 7.07
N LEU A 142 0.49 7.37 8.00
CA LEU A 142 1.34 7.40 9.19
C LEU A 142 2.77 7.00 8.90
N TRP A 143 2.96 5.91 8.16
CA TRP A 143 4.28 5.36 7.91
C TRP A 143 4.31 4.50 6.65
N ASN A 144 5.49 3.96 6.32
CA ASN A 144 5.66 2.91 5.32
C ASN A 144 4.81 1.68 5.64
N PHE A 145 4.32 0.99 4.61
CA PHE A 145 3.50 -0.22 4.68
C PHE A 145 2.07 -0.01 5.19
N GLU A 146 1.52 1.19 5.08
CA GLU A 146 0.08 1.39 5.24
C GLU A 146 -0.68 0.81 4.04
N LYS A 147 -1.88 0.28 4.26
CA LYS A 147 -2.56 -0.57 3.27
C LYS A 147 -3.99 -0.12 3.07
N PHE A 148 -4.43 -0.01 1.82
CA PHE A 148 -5.82 0.21 1.45
C PHE A 148 -6.36 -0.98 0.69
N LEU A 149 -7.55 -1.44 1.07
CA LEU A 149 -8.27 -2.49 0.36
C LEU A 149 -9.35 -1.85 -0.50
N VAL A 150 -9.36 -2.18 -1.78
CA VAL A 150 -10.32 -1.70 -2.78
C VAL A 150 -11.05 -2.91 -3.36
N SER A 151 -12.38 -2.86 -3.38
CA SER A 151 -13.23 -3.92 -3.95
C SER A 151 -13.19 -3.93 -5.47
N LYS A 152 -13.73 -5.00 -6.08
CA LYS A 152 -13.85 -5.19 -7.53
C LYS A 152 -14.62 -4.07 -8.26
N ASP A 153 -15.49 -3.34 -7.57
CA ASP A 153 -16.24 -2.19 -8.07
C ASP A 153 -15.56 -0.82 -7.81
N GLY A 154 -14.33 -0.83 -7.26
CA GLY A 154 -13.52 0.38 -7.09
C GLY A 154 -13.78 1.15 -5.80
N LYS A 155 -14.51 0.59 -4.83
CA LYS A 155 -14.74 1.24 -3.53
C LYS A 155 -13.61 0.91 -2.57
N VAL A 156 -13.14 1.91 -1.85
CA VAL A 156 -12.22 1.70 -0.72
C VAL A 156 -13.03 1.13 0.44
N ILE A 157 -12.67 -0.08 0.88
CA ILE A 157 -13.40 -0.86 1.87
C ILE A 157 -12.54 -1.24 3.08
N GLY A 158 -11.28 -0.78 3.11
CA GLY A 158 -10.42 -0.93 4.27
C GLY A 158 -9.18 -0.04 4.19
N HIS A 159 -8.69 0.36 5.35
CA HIS A 159 -7.45 1.12 5.55
C HIS A 159 -6.79 0.55 6.82
N PHE A 160 -5.58 0.03 6.71
CA PHE A 160 -4.91 -0.76 7.74
C PHE A 160 -3.57 -0.16 8.13
N ALA A 161 -3.26 -0.28 9.41
CA ALA A 161 -2.03 0.25 10.01
C ALA A 161 -0.74 -0.31 9.39
N PRO A 162 0.35 0.47 9.39
CA PRO A 162 1.67 0.05 8.92
C PRO A 162 2.12 -1.30 9.48
N ASP A 163 1.97 -1.47 10.79
CA ASP A 163 2.38 -2.65 11.57
C ASP A 163 1.40 -3.82 11.47
N MET A 164 0.22 -3.63 10.88
CA MET A 164 -0.69 -4.75 10.58
C MET A 164 -0.13 -5.57 9.43
N THR A 165 0.39 -6.75 9.72
CA THR A 165 1.00 -7.63 8.72
C THR A 165 -0.05 -8.18 7.74
N PRO A 166 0.36 -8.55 6.50
CA PRO A 166 -0.56 -9.09 5.49
C PRO A 166 -1.27 -10.40 5.88
N ASP A 167 -0.72 -11.15 6.83
CA ASP A 167 -1.28 -12.38 7.39
C ASP A 167 -2.11 -12.13 8.66
N HIS A 168 -2.23 -10.88 9.12
CA HIS A 168 -3.00 -10.54 10.31
C HIS A 168 -4.49 -10.92 10.14
N PRO A 169 -5.15 -11.55 11.14
CA PRO A 169 -6.53 -12.03 11.02
C PRO A 169 -7.57 -10.99 10.58
N ILE A 170 -7.38 -9.73 10.98
CA ILE A 170 -8.26 -8.62 10.57
C ILE A 170 -8.17 -8.39 9.05
N LEU A 171 -6.94 -8.33 8.52
CA LEU A 171 -6.70 -8.06 7.11
C LEU A 171 -7.09 -9.25 6.24
N THR A 172 -6.76 -10.47 6.65
CA THR A 172 -7.12 -11.69 5.90
C THR A 172 -8.63 -11.89 5.83
N ARG A 173 -9.36 -11.63 6.93
CA ARG A 173 -10.83 -11.65 6.91
C ARG A 173 -11.42 -10.60 5.97
N ALA A 174 -10.90 -9.38 6.00
CA ALA A 174 -11.36 -8.32 5.10
C ALA A 174 -11.12 -8.69 3.62
N LEU A 175 -9.99 -9.35 3.32
CA LEU A 175 -9.71 -9.88 1.98
C LEU A 175 -10.69 -11.00 1.58
N ASP A 176 -10.97 -11.94 2.48
CA ASP A 176 -11.93 -13.02 2.21
C ASP A 176 -13.32 -12.47 1.88
N ASP A 177 -13.80 -11.52 2.69
CA ASP A 177 -15.08 -10.85 2.48
C ASP A 177 -15.11 -10.03 1.17
N ALA A 178 -13.98 -9.49 0.74
CA ALA A 178 -13.86 -8.74 -0.51
C ALA A 178 -13.77 -9.63 -1.75
N LEU A 179 -13.10 -10.77 -1.65
CA LEU A 179 -12.90 -11.71 -2.76
C LEU A 179 -14.15 -12.57 -3.04
N ALA A 180 -14.96 -12.85 -2.00
CA ALA A 180 -16.19 -13.62 -2.11
C ALA A 180 -17.36 -12.89 -2.81
N LYS A 181 -17.25 -11.58 -3.04
CA LYS A 181 -18.26 -10.74 -3.72
C LYS A 181 -17.98 -10.64 -5.22
#